data_AF-A0A645CCY2-F1
#
_entry.id   AF-A0A645CCY2-F1
#
_cell.length_a   1.000
_cell.length_b   1.000
_cell.length_c   1.000
_cell.angle_alpha   90.00
_cell.angle_beta   90.00
_cell.angle_gamma   90.00
#
_symmetry.space_group_name_H-M   'P 1'
#
loop_
_entity.id
_entity.type
_entity.pdbx_description
1 polymer ?
#
loop_
_entity_poly.entity_id
_entity_poly.type
_entity_poly.pdbx_seq_one_letter_code
_entity_poly.pdbx_strand_id
1 'polypeptide(L)'
;MDKETLEKANQLSMKIESLESDMDYYRDMLDSYTKKDIGCVTITVSYAEKGNEYTDDLAIISTENKWVASMIDSIIQSKMDEIRELEKEFAAL
;
A
#
# COMPACT_ATOMS: atom_id res chain seq x y z
N MET A 1 37.80 -3.95 -12.87
CA MET A 1 36.61 -4.73 -12.50
C MET A 1 36.80 -6.12 -13.09
N ASP A 2 36.95 -7.11 -12.23
CA ASP A 2 37.09 -8.51 -12.65
C ASP A 2 35.73 -9.13 -12.99
N LYS A 3 35.76 -10.32 -13.58
CA LYS A 3 34.56 -11.04 -14.04
C LYS A 3 33.59 -11.32 -12.89
N GLU A 4 34.09 -11.60 -11.70
CA GLU A 4 33.29 -11.93 -10.52
C GLU A 4 32.55 -10.69 -10.01
N THR A 5 33.22 -9.52 -9.94
CA THR A 5 32.56 -8.24 -9.62
C THR A 5 31.47 -7.90 -10.64
N LEU A 6 31.72 -8.10 -11.93
CA LEU A 6 30.76 -7.81 -12.99
C LEU A 6 29.52 -8.72 -12.92
N GLU A 7 29.73 -10.00 -12.62
CA GLU A 7 28.65 -10.99 -12.47
C GLU A 7 27.81 -10.69 -11.23
N LYS A 8 28.44 -10.29 -10.12
CA LYS A 8 27.75 -9.86 -8.91
C LYS A 8 26.95 -8.56 -9.11
N ALA A 9 27.53 -7.58 -9.82
CA ALA A 9 26.84 -6.34 -10.18
C ALA A 9 25.58 -6.62 -11.01
N ASN A 10 25.66 -7.49 -12.02
CA ASN A 10 24.50 -7.88 -12.82
C ASN A 10 23.41 -8.57 -11.98
N GLN A 11 23.78 -9.47 -11.06
CA GLN A 11 22.82 -10.13 -10.18
C GLN A 11 22.09 -9.14 -9.26
N LEU A 12 22.82 -8.18 -8.69
CA LEU A 12 22.23 -7.13 -7.85
C LEU A 12 21.27 -6.24 -8.66
N SER A 13 21.67 -5.84 -9.87
CA SER A 13 20.82 -5.03 -10.77
C SER A 13 19.52 -5.75 -11.10
N MET A 14 19.59 -7.02 -11.48
CA MET A 14 18.39 -7.83 -11.79
C MET A 14 17.47 -7.98 -10.56
N LYS A 15 18.05 -8.10 -9.36
CA LYS A 15 17.27 -8.21 -8.13
C LYS A 15 16.57 -6.89 -7.78
N ILE A 16 17.25 -5.76 -7.96
CA ILE A 16 16.67 -4.42 -7.76
C ILE A 16 15.48 -4.22 -8.72
N GLU A 17 15.67 -4.45 -10.02
CA GLU A 17 14.61 -4.33 -11.02
C GLU A 17 13.38 -5.20 -10.70
N SER A 18 13.61 -6.43 -10.22
CA SER A 18 12.52 -7.32 -9.79
C SER A 18 11.76 -6.77 -8.57
N LEU A 19 12.46 -6.19 -7.59
CA LEU A 19 11.83 -5.62 -6.40
C LEU A 19 11.05 -4.33 -6.73
N GLU A 20 11.54 -3.52 -7.66
CA GLU A 20 10.84 -2.34 -8.18
C GLU A 20 9.54 -2.74 -8.87
N SER A 21 9.59 -3.76 -9.73
CA SER A 21 8.38 -4.29 -10.39
C SER A 21 7.35 -4.81 -9.39
N ASP A 22 7.78 -5.51 -8.33
CA ASP A 22 6.89 -5.95 -7.26
C ASP A 22 6.28 -4.75 -6.53
N MET A 23 7.08 -3.72 -6.22
CA MET A 23 6.60 -2.52 -5.54
C MET A 23 5.53 -1.80 -6.35
N ASP A 24 5.71 -1.68 -7.66
CA ASP A 24 4.72 -1.06 -8.54
C ASP A 24 3.41 -1.84 -8.54
N TYR A 25 3.46 -3.17 -8.55
CA TYR A 25 2.27 -4.02 -8.37
C TYR A 25 1.56 -3.73 -7.03
N TYR A 26 2.30 -3.63 -5.92
CA TYR A 26 1.71 -3.34 -4.61
C TYR A 26 1.15 -1.91 -4.53
N ARG A 27 1.77 -0.94 -5.21
CA ARG A 27 1.26 0.43 -5.31
C ARG A 27 -0.05 0.50 -6.09
N ASP A 28 -0.14 -0.20 -7.22
CA ASP A 28 -1.38 -0.30 -7.99
C ASP A 28 -2.50 -0.97 -7.18
N MET A 29 -2.15 -1.98 -6.39
CA MET A 29 -3.09 -2.62 -5.47
C MET A 29 -3.54 -1.66 -4.38
N LEU A 30 -2.64 -0.90 -3.75
CA LEU A 30 -2.96 0.12 -2.76
C LEU A 30 -3.85 1.22 -3.33
N ASP A 31 -3.53 1.72 -4.53
CA ASP A 31 -4.34 2.69 -5.26
C ASP A 31 -5.74 2.14 -5.58
N SER A 32 -5.83 0.86 -5.95
CA SER A 32 -7.11 0.18 -6.15
C SER A 32 -7.93 0.07 -4.86
N TYR A 33 -7.31 -0.21 -3.72
CA TYR A 33 -8.01 -0.27 -2.43
C TYR A 33 -8.43 1.11 -1.92
N THR A 34 -7.60 2.13 -2.09
CA THR A 34 -7.90 3.51 -1.70
C THR A 34 -8.94 4.16 -2.62
N LYS A 35 -8.93 3.87 -3.92
CA LYS A 35 -10.00 4.30 -4.86
C LYS A 35 -11.29 3.52 -4.68
N LYS A 36 -11.21 2.25 -4.27
CA LYS A 36 -12.37 1.44 -3.84
C LYS A 36 -12.83 1.77 -2.42
N ASP A 37 -12.21 2.73 -1.74
CA ASP A 37 -12.73 3.38 -0.52
C ASP A 37 -13.92 4.31 -0.86
N ILE A 38 -14.74 3.90 -1.83
CA ILE A 38 -16.13 4.29 -1.91
C ILE A 38 -16.82 3.58 -0.76
N GLY A 39 -17.15 4.35 0.27
CA GLY A 39 -18.29 4.03 1.11
C GLY A 39 -18.05 4.28 2.58
N CYS A 40 -17.66 5.50 2.97
CA CYS A 40 -18.35 6.07 4.12
C CYS A 40 -19.82 6.18 3.71
N VAL A 41 -20.60 5.14 3.98
CA VAL A 41 -22.04 5.17 3.74
C VAL A 41 -22.62 5.90 4.94
N THR A 42 -23.04 7.13 4.72
CA THR A 42 -23.86 7.86 5.69
C THR A 42 -25.29 7.39 5.53
N ILE A 43 -25.81 6.72 6.56
CA ILE A 43 -27.24 6.39 6.66
C ILE A 43 -27.88 7.46 7.53
N THR A 44 -28.76 8.25 6.93
CA THR A 44 -29.62 9.19 7.65
C THR A 44 -30.85 8.45 8.16
N VAL A 45 -31.05 8.44 9.47
CA VAL A 45 -32.21 7.82 10.13
C VAL A 45 -33.09 8.93 10.70
N SER A 46 -34.32 9.04 10.19
CA SER A 46 -35.32 9.96 10.73
C SER A 46 -36.36 9.21 11.57
N TYR A 47 -36.65 9.70 12.77
CA TYR A 47 -37.68 9.15 13.66
C TYR A 47 -38.50 10.26 14.30
N ALA A 48 -39.78 9.98 14.57
CA ALA A 48 -40.70 10.93 15.18
C ALA A 48 -41.08 10.46 16.60
N GLU A 49 -40.88 11.32 17.59
CA GLU A 49 -41.32 11.08 18.97
C GLU A 49 -42.12 12.28 19.50
N LYS A 50 -43.33 12.02 20.03
CA LYS A 50 -44.21 13.03 20.66
C LYS A 50 -44.49 14.28 19.79
N GLY A 51 -44.60 14.10 18.48
CA GLY A 51 -44.93 15.18 17.53
C GLY A 51 -43.74 15.99 17.02
N ASN A 52 -42.50 15.62 17.38
CA ASN A 52 -41.27 16.20 16.83
C ASN A 52 -40.54 15.17 15.95
N GLU A 53 -39.99 15.61 14.83
CA GLU A 53 -39.11 14.82 13.96
C GLU A 53 -37.64 15.04 14.35
N TYR A 54 -36.90 13.95 14.49
CA TYR A 54 -35.47 13.90 14.75
C TYR A 54 -34.76 13.19 13.60
N THR A 55 -33.52 13.59 13.33
CA THR A 55 -32.70 12.99 12.27
C THR A 55 -31.26 12.81 12.77
N ASP A 56 -30.73 11.60 12.67
CA ASP A 56 -29.36 11.23 13.04
C ASP A 56 -28.62 10.61 11.85
N ASP A 57 -27.35 10.96 11.67
CA ASP A 57 -26.48 10.43 10.62
C ASP A 57 -25.53 9.37 11.19
N LEU A 58 -25.54 8.16 10.62
CA LEU A 58 -24.63 7.06 10.98
C LEU A 58 -23.61 6.83 9.87
N ALA A 59 -22.32 6.99 10.18
CA ALA A 59 -21.23 6.70 9.26
C ALA A 59 -20.78 5.24 9.40
N ILE A 60 -20.95 4.43 8.34
CA ILE A 60 -20.37 3.09 8.28
C ILE A 60 -19.00 3.18 7.61
N ILE A 61 -17.95 2.90 8.36
CA ILE A 61 -16.58 2.80 7.84
C ILE A 61 -16.28 1.32 7.61
N SER A 62 -15.94 0.93 6.38
CA SER A 62 -15.37 -0.39 6.08
C SER A 62 -14.01 -0.52 6.77
N THR A 63 -13.99 -1.14 7.95
CA THR A 63 -12.77 -1.35 8.76
C THR A 63 -11.81 -2.35 8.11
N GLU A 64 -12.32 -3.25 7.27
CA GLU A 64 -11.53 -4.29 6.59
C GLU A 64 -10.59 -3.70 5.52
N ASN A 65 -11.02 -2.68 4.79
CA ASN A 65 -10.18 -2.03 3.76
C ASN A 65 -8.98 -1.30 4.35
N LYS A 66 -9.12 -0.68 5.54
CA LYS A 66 -8.03 0.04 6.20
C LYS A 66 -6.90 -0.88 6.65
N TRP A 67 -7.24 -2.07 7.13
CA TRP A 67 -6.23 -3.04 7.57
C TRP A 67 -5.44 -3.60 6.38
N VAL A 68 -6.14 -3.91 5.28
CA VAL A 68 -5.49 -4.38 4.04
C VAL A 68 -4.58 -3.31 3.44
N ALA A 69 -5.03 -2.05 3.36
CA ALA A 69 -4.21 -0.94 2.89
C ALA A 69 -2.94 -0.75 3.75
N SER A 70 -3.06 -0.82 5.08
CA SER A 70 -1.91 -0.72 6.00
C SER A 70 -0.92 -1.88 5.84
N MET A 71 -1.41 -3.09 5.59
CA MET A 71 -0.56 -4.25 5.32
C MET A 71 0.21 -4.09 3.99
N ILE A 72 -0.46 -3.60 2.94
CA ILE A 72 0.18 -3.34 1.65
C ILE A 72 1.25 -2.25 1.77
N ASP A 73 0.97 -1.18 2.49
CA ASP A 73 1.94 -0.11 2.74
C ASP A 73 3.19 -0.63 3.46
N SER A 74 3.00 -1.53 4.44
CA SER A 74 4.11 -2.18 5.16
C SER A 74 4.97 -3.06 4.24
N ILE A 75 4.36 -3.76 3.28
CA ILE A 75 5.08 -4.55 2.28
C ILE A 75 5.91 -3.65 1.35
N ILE A 76 5.35 -2.51 0.93
CA ILE A 76 6.06 -1.53 0.09
C ILE A 76 7.28 -0.99 0.85
N GLN A 77 7.14 -0.60 2.12
CA GLN A 77 8.26 -0.11 2.92
C GLN A 77 9.36 -1.17 3.08
N SER A 78 8.98 -2.42 3.36
CA SER A 78 9.95 -3.52 3.47
C SER A 78 10.76 -3.73 2.18
N LYS A 79 10.11 -3.62 1.01
CA LYS A 79 10.80 -3.75 -0.29
C LYS A 79 11.68 -2.55 -0.58
N MET A 80 11.26 -1.34 -0.22
CA MET A 80 12.07 -0.12 -0.35
C MET A 80 13.36 -0.22 0.48
N ASP A 81 13.27 -0.74 1.70
CA ASP A 81 14.45 -0.92 2.54
C ASP A 81 15.39 -2.00 1.98
N GLU A 82 14.85 -3.10 1.42
CA GLU A 82 15.67 -4.12 0.74
C GLU A 82 16.39 -3.54 -0.48
N ILE A 83 15.70 -2.75 -1.33
CA ILE A 83 16.32 -2.08 -2.47
C ILE A 83 17.45 -1.17 -2.02
N ARG A 84 17.25 -0.34 -0.98
CA ARG A 84 18.29 0.55 -0.46
C ARG A 84 19.55 -0.18 -0.01
N GLU A 85 19.40 -1.34 0.62
CA GLU A 85 20.55 -2.15 1.03
C GLU A 85 21.26 -2.78 -0.19
N LEU A 86 20.52 -3.23 -1.21
CA LEU A 86 21.10 -3.73 -2.45
C LEU A 86 21.81 -2.64 -3.26
N GLU A 87 21.27 -1.42 -3.30
CA GLU A 87 21.90 -0.26 -3.93
C GLU A 87 23.21 0.12 -3.22
N LYS A 88 23.26 0.05 -1.89
CA LYS A 88 24.50 0.24 -1.12
C LYS A 88 25.51 -0.85 -1.42
N GLU A 89 25.07 -2.11 -1.49
CA GLU A 89 25.95 -3.22 -1.85
C GLU A 89 26.51 -3.04 -3.27
N PHE A 90 25.67 -2.65 -4.22
CA PHE A 90 26.07 -2.38 -5.60
C PHE A 90 27.06 -1.21 -5.70
N ALA A 91 26.82 -0.11 -4.97
CA ALA A 91 27.71 1.04 -4.94
C ALA A 91 29.06 0.77 -4.26
N ALA A 92 29.16 -0.31 -3.49
CA ALA A 92 30.38 -0.74 -2.81
C ALA A 92 31.22 -1.75 -3.62
N LEU A 93 30.73 -2.21 -4.77
CA LEU A 93 31.48 -3.05 -5.74
C LEU A 93 32.47 -2.21 -6.56
#